data_AF-A0A8S1GNP0-F1
#
_entry.id   AF-A0A8S1GNP0-F1
#
_cell.length_a   1.000
_cell.length_b   1.000
_cell.length_c   1.000
_cell.angle_alpha   90.00
_cell.angle_beta   90.00
_cell.angle_gamma   90.00
#
_symmetry.space_group_name_H-M   'P 1'
#
loop_
_entity.id
_entity.type
_entity.pdbx_description
1 polymer ?
#
loop_
_entity_poly.entity_id
_entity_poly.type
_entity_poly.pdbx_seq_one_letter_code
_entity_poly.pdbx_strand_id
1 'polypeptide(L)' 'MVVPSPYRTAIIDCVKSGMTNSEIVKKLKVSRFLMTSKEGDFQSPSRLQKPSKPFERKSDALRKEA' A
#
# COMPACT_ATOMS: atom_id res chain seq x y z
N MET A 1 15.63 9.91 15.26
CA MET A 1 14.64 11.00 15.11
C MET A 1 13.91 10.81 13.79
N VAL A 2 12.60 10.56 13.79
CA VAL A 2 11.81 10.46 12.55
C VAL A 2 11.56 11.88 12.07
N VAL A 3 12.21 12.30 10.99
CA VAL A 3 11.99 13.62 10.39
C VAL A 3 10.62 13.60 9.72
N PRO A 4 9.64 14.42 10.17
CA PRO A 4 8.34 14.44 9.56
C PRO A 4 8.45 14.94 8.11
N SER A 5 7.90 14.16 7.17
CA SER A 5 7.84 14.57 5.76
C SER A 5 7.08 15.91 5.65
N PRO A 6 7.60 16.91 4.93
CA PRO A 6 6.96 18.23 4.79
C PRO A 6 5.56 18.13 4.17
N TYR A 7 5.32 17.10 3.36
CA TYR A 7 4.01 16.80 2.81
C TYR A 7 3.00 16.37 3.87
N ARG A 8 3.45 15.71 4.94
CA ARG A 8 2.56 15.19 5.99
C ARG A 8 1.81 16.32 6.69
N THR A 9 2.51 17.38 7.05
CA THR A 9 1.92 18.56 7.69
C THR A 9 0.96 19.28 6.75
N ALA A 10 1.38 19.52 5.49
CA ALA A 10 0.55 20.18 4.49
C ALA A 10 -0.74 19.41 4.16
N ILE A 11 -0.68 18.07 4.15
CA ILE A 11 -1.85 17.21 3.97
C ILE A 11 -2.81 17.36 5.14
N ILE A 12 -2.32 17.31 6.38
CA ILE A 12 -3.15 17.46 7.59
C ILE A 12 -3.87 18.81 7.59
N ASP A 13 -3.19 19.89 7.24
CA ASP A 13 -3.80 21.22 7.19
C ASP A 13 -4.90 21.34 6.13
N CYS A 14 -4.71 20.69 4.97
CA CYS A 14 -5.75 20.69 3.94
C CYS A 14 -6.96 19.84 4.35
N VAL A 15 -6.76 18.71 5.03
CA VAL A 15 -7.85 17.89 5.57
C VAL A 15 -8.63 18.67 6.65
N LYS A 16 -7.93 19.36 7.56
CA LYS A 16 -8.56 20.23 8.57
C LYS A 16 -9.36 21.38 7.95
N SER A 17 -8.92 21.85 6.78
CA SER A 17 -9.63 22.87 5.99
C SER A 17 -10.84 22.32 5.23
N GLY A 18 -11.16 21.03 5.37
CA GLY A 18 -12.31 20.39 4.71
C GLY A 18 -12.08 20.02 3.24
N MET A 19 -10.85 20.04 2.75
CA MET A 19 -10.55 19.65 1.37
C MET A 19 -10.67 18.14 1.18
N THR A 20 -11.20 17.72 0.04
CA THR A 20 -11.25 16.31 -0.35
C THR A 20 -9.87 15.83 -0.81
N ASN A 21 -9.59 14.53 -0.65
CA ASN A 21 -8.32 13.92 -1.07
C ASN A 21 -7.94 14.25 -2.53
N SER A 22 -8.93 14.31 -3.42
CA SER A 22 -8.74 14.67 -4.84
C SER A 22 -8.24 16.10 -5.02
N GLU A 23 -8.72 17.04 -4.20
CA GLU A 23 -8.28 18.45 -4.24
C GLU A 23 -6.89 18.61 -3.63
N ILE A 24 -6.59 17.88 -2.56
CA ILE A 24 -5.28 17.89 -1.90
C ILE A 24 -4.19 17.37 -2.85
N VAL A 25 -4.45 16.26 -3.54
CA VAL A 25 -3.54 15.68 -4.56
C VAL A 25 -3.25 16.67 -5.68
N LYS A 26 -4.28 17.40 -6.16
CA LYS A 26 -4.12 18.43 -7.19
C LYS A 26 -3.34 19.64 -6.68
N LYS A 27 -3.66 20.13 -5.47
CA LYS A 27 -3.06 21.33 -4.88
C LYS A 27 -1.60 21.12 -4.49
N LEU A 28 -1.30 20.01 -3.82
CA LEU A 28 0.05 19.70 -3.35
C LEU A 28 0.89 18.94 -4.39
N LYS A 29 0.29 18.56 -5.55
CA LYS A 29 0.91 17.73 -6.58
C LYS A 29 1.53 16.44 -6.02
N VAL A 30 0.89 15.89 -4.99
CA VAL A 30 1.34 14.67 -4.29
C VAL A 30 0.65 13.45 -4.87
N SER A 31 1.35 12.31 -4.86
CA SER A 31 0.77 11.05 -5.32
C SER A 31 -0.41 10.62 -4.44
N ARG A 32 -1.47 10.08 -5.05
CA ARG A 32 -2.62 9.50 -4.33
C ARG A 32 -2.20 8.42 -3.33
N PHE A 33 -1.09 7.74 -3.58
CA PHE A 33 -0.53 6.74 -2.68
C PHE A 33 -0.07 7.32 -1.33
N LEU A 34 0.31 8.61 -1.28
CA LEU A 34 0.66 9.29 -0.04
C LEU A 34 -0.55 9.58 0.85
N MET A 35 -1.77 9.62 0.28
CA MET A 35 -3.02 9.77 1.03
C MET A 35 -3.45 8.45 1.70
N THR A 36 -3.08 7.32 1.10
CA THR A 36 -3.45 5.97 1.59
C THR A 36 -2.38 5.32 2.46
N SER A 37 -1.16 5.88 2.46
CA SER A 37 -0.05 5.36 3.24
C SER A 37 -0.35 5.55 4.73
N LYS A 38 -0.78 4.48 5.39
CA LYS A 38 -0.78 4.44 6.85
C LYS A 38 0.67 4.42 7.31
N GLU A 39 0.97 4.86 8.53
CA GLU A 39 2.34 4.92 9.08
C GLU A 39 3.14 3.60 8.97
N GLY A 40 2.49 2.46 8.69
CA GLY A 40 3.13 1.15 8.49
C GLY A 40 3.58 0.79 7.06
N ASP A 41 3.20 1.55 6.03
CA ASP A 41 3.56 1.20 4.63
C ASP A 41 5.01 1.54 4.27
N PHE A 42 5.62 2.50 4.98
CA PHE A 42 7.04 2.85 4.79
C PHE A 42 8.01 1.84 5.43
N GLN A 43 7.50 0.88 6.20
CA GLN A 43 8.31 -0.06 6.98
C GLN A 43 8.04 -1.53 6.64
N SER A 44 7.57 -1.82 5.43
CA SER A 44 7.40 -3.21 4.99
C SER A 44 8.28 -3.55 3.78
N PRO A 45 9.57 -3.89 3.99
CA PRO A 45 10.31 -4.72 3.04
C PRO A 45 9.72 -6.14 2.91
N SER A 46 8.67 -6.47 3.67
CA SER A 46 8.08 -7.81 3.79
C SER A 46 7.00 -8.14 2.76
N ARG A 47 6.54 -7.19 1.91
CA ARG A 47 5.48 -7.49 0.92
C ARG A 47 5.94 -8.37 -0.26
N LEU A 48 7.23 -8.69 -0.31
CA LEU A 48 7.86 -9.68 -1.19
C LEU A 48 8.43 -10.86 -0.37
N GLN A 49 7.75 -11.29 0.68
CA GLN A 49 7.98 -12.65 1.18
C GLN A 49 7.48 -13.62 0.12
N LYS A 50 8.42 -14.21 -0.64
CA LYS A 50 8.16 -15.34 -1.52
C LYS A 50 7.28 -16.34 -0.76
N PRO A 51 6.17 -16.82 -1.32
CA PRO A 51 5.42 -17.88 -0.68
C PRO A 51 6.39 -19.02 -0.36
N SER A 52 6.59 -19.34 0.92
CA SER A 52 7.56 -20.33 1.38
C SER A 52 7.16 -21.77 1.03
N LYS A 53 6.05 -21.92 0.30
CA LYS A 53 5.54 -23.20 -0.15
C LYS A 53 5.34 -23.13 -1.66
N PRO A 54 5.96 -24.03 -2.44
CA PRO A 54 5.55 -24.25 -3.81
C PRO A 54 4.03 -24.44 -3.84
N PHE A 55 3.36 -23.82 -4.81
CA PHE A 55 1.96 -24.09 -5.07
C PHE A 55 1.84 -25.57 -5.42
N GLU A 56 1.40 -26.37 -4.44
CA GLU A 56 1.05 -27.78 -4.64
C GLU A 56 -0.11 -27.82 -5.63
N ARG A 57 0.23 -27.97 -6.90
CA ARG A 57 -0.73 -28.19 -7.98
C ARG A 57 -1.28 -29.58 -7.72
N LYS A 58 -2.44 -29.66 -7.06
CA LYS A 58 -3.21 -30.91 -6.97
C LYS A 58 -3.49 -31.32 -8.41
N SER A 59 -2.67 -32.21 -8.95
CA SER A 59 -2.90 -32.80 -10.26
C SER A 59 -4.20 -33.57 -10.16
N ASP A 60 -5.14 -33.11 -10.97
CA ASP A 60 -6.42 -33.72 -11.27
C ASP A 60 -6.39 -35.23 -11.25
N ALA A 61 -7.53 -35.77 -10.82
CA ALA A 61 -7.93 -37.14 -10.97
C ALA A 61 -7.58 -37.71 -12.35
N LEU A 62 -7.50 -39.04 -12.38
CA LEU A 62 -7.51 -39.93 -13.55
C LEU A 62 -6.14 -40.50 -13.92
N ARG A 63 -5.77 -41.60 -13.26
CA ARG A 63 -5.31 -42.78 -13.99
C ARG A 63 -6.05 -44.01 -13.49
N LYS A 64 -6.81 -44.59 -14.42
CA LYS A 64 -7.30 -45.96 -14.43
C LYS A 64 -6.12 -46.91 -14.27
N GLU A 65 -6.31 -48.03 -13.58
CA GLU A 65 -5.86 -49.38 -13.94
C GLU A 65 -6.55 -50.31 -12.91
N ALA A 66 -7.54 -51.10 -13.35
CA ALA A 66 -7.42 -52.39 -14.06
C ALA A 66 -7.53 -53.53 -13.04
#